data_AF-A0A538NXH7-F1
#
_entry.id   AF-A0A538NXH7-F1
#
_cell.length_a   1.000
_cell.length_b   1.000
_cell.length_c   1.000
_cell.angle_alpha   90.00
_cell.angle_beta   90.00
_cell.angle_gamma   90.00
#
_symmetry.space_group_name_H-M   'P 1'
#
loop_
_entity.id
_entity.type
_entity.pdbx_description
1 polymer ?
#
loop_
_entity_poly.entity_id
_entity_poly.type
_entity_poly.pdbx_seq_one_letter_code
_entity_poly.pdbx_strand_id
1 'polypeptide(L)'
;MNSCICNRLPARLLASCALILLAGQTIEAADPDWHSAPGCRWRQLPVAATGKTGFTLLSPEQTGITFTNILEERTGEANRVLFNGSGVAVGDYDGDGLADIYLCGLNGSNALYKNLGVRDRLQESILSRGGLYRRQW
;
A
#
# COMPACT_ATOMS: atom_id res chain seq x y z
N MET A 1 -11.09 5.91 -81.61
CA MET A 1 -9.90 5.75 -80.74
C MET A 1 -10.03 6.71 -79.57
N ASN A 2 -9.58 6.25 -78.40
CA ASN A 2 -9.41 6.92 -77.12
C ASN A 2 -10.61 6.88 -76.15
N SER A 3 -10.54 5.87 -75.28
CA SER A 3 -11.31 5.66 -74.07
C SER A 3 -10.73 6.48 -72.92
N CYS A 4 -11.55 7.20 -72.16
CA CYS A 4 -11.17 7.88 -70.93
C CYS A 4 -11.49 6.98 -69.73
N ILE A 5 -10.45 6.54 -69.02
CA ILE A 5 -10.56 5.82 -67.75
C ILE A 5 -10.58 6.87 -66.64
N CYS A 6 -11.71 7.01 -65.95
CA CYS A 6 -11.87 7.85 -64.76
C CYS A 6 -11.66 6.97 -63.51
N ASN A 7 -10.56 7.18 -62.79
CA ASN A 7 -10.17 6.39 -61.63
C ASN A 7 -10.98 6.82 -60.39
N ARG A 8 -11.80 5.93 -59.83
CA ARG A 8 -12.47 6.11 -58.53
C ARG A 8 -11.46 5.85 -57.41
N LEU A 9 -11.21 6.83 -56.56
CA LEU A 9 -10.48 6.66 -55.28
C LEU A 9 -11.42 6.04 -54.23
N PRO A 10 -10.97 5.05 -53.43
CA PRO A 10 -11.83 4.38 -52.45
C PRO A 10 -11.95 5.19 -51.14
N ALA A 11 -13.19 5.28 -50.65
CA ALA A 11 -13.60 5.92 -49.40
C ALA A 11 -13.15 5.13 -48.15
N ARG A 12 -11.87 5.20 -47.79
CA ARG A 12 -11.35 4.58 -46.56
C ARG A 12 -10.30 5.46 -45.87
N LEU A 13 -10.68 6.65 -45.40
CA LEU A 13 -9.77 7.51 -44.63
C LEU A 13 -10.50 8.58 -43.80
N LEU A 14 -11.61 8.25 -43.13
CA LEU A 14 -12.29 9.20 -42.23
C LEU A 14 -12.90 8.53 -40.97
N ALA A 15 -12.28 7.48 -40.42
CA ALA A 15 -12.80 6.79 -39.23
C ALA A 15 -11.77 6.61 -38.10
N SER A 16 -10.72 7.45 -38.04
CA SER A 16 -9.66 7.31 -37.03
C SER A 16 -9.57 8.46 -36.01
N CYS A 17 -10.40 9.50 -36.11
CA CYS A 17 -10.33 10.65 -35.19
C CYS A 17 -11.38 10.63 -34.06
N ALA A 18 -12.34 9.70 -34.05
CA ALA A 18 -13.41 9.68 -33.05
C ALA A 18 -13.10 8.84 -31.79
N LEU A 19 -11.94 8.18 -31.72
CA LEU A 19 -11.62 7.22 -30.64
C LEU A 19 -10.65 7.77 -29.57
N ILE A 20 -10.40 9.08 -29.53
CA ILE A 20 -9.45 9.72 -28.58
C ILE A 20 -10.17 10.63 -27.56
N LEU A 21 -11.51 10.63 -27.51
CA LEU A 21 -12.27 11.46 -26.55
C LEU A 21 -12.79 10.71 -25.31
N LEU A 22 -12.41 9.45 -25.10
CA LEU A 22 -12.79 8.67 -23.92
C LEU A 22 -11.70 8.57 -22.82
N ALA A 23 -10.58 9.28 -22.97
CA ALA A 23 -9.43 9.17 -22.05
C ALA A 23 -9.47 10.16 -20.85
N GLY A 24 -10.61 10.77 -20.55
CA GLY A 24 -10.70 11.88 -19.61
C GLY A 24 -11.50 11.64 -18.33
N GLN A 25 -12.00 10.44 -18.06
CA GLN A 25 -12.65 10.16 -16.77
C GLN A 25 -11.59 9.79 -15.74
N THR A 26 -10.97 10.81 -15.15
CA THR A 26 -10.32 10.65 -13.85
C THR A 26 -11.41 10.27 -12.86
N ILE A 27 -11.40 9.00 -12.43
CA ILE A 27 -12.11 8.61 -11.21
C ILE A 27 -11.34 9.32 -10.10
N GLU A 28 -11.77 10.53 -9.74
CA GLU A 28 -11.41 11.13 -8.46
C GLU A 28 -11.91 10.14 -7.41
N ALA A 29 -10.97 9.49 -6.72
CA ALA A 29 -11.29 8.76 -5.52
C ALA A 29 -12.00 9.76 -4.61
N ALA A 30 -13.29 9.53 -4.33
CA ALA A 30 -14.07 10.39 -3.47
C ALA A 30 -13.25 10.70 -2.22
N ASP A 31 -13.01 12.00 -1.97
CA ASP A 31 -12.28 12.43 -0.79
C ASP A 31 -12.96 11.77 0.41
N PRO A 32 -12.26 10.92 1.17
CA PRO A 32 -12.90 10.24 2.27
C PRO A 32 -13.46 11.25 3.26
N ASP A 33 -14.58 10.97 3.93
CA ASP A 33 -15.15 11.78 5.01
C ASP A 33 -14.16 11.92 6.19
N TRP A 34 -13.16 12.78 6.02
CA TRP A 34 -12.13 13.08 7.01
C TRP A 34 -12.61 14.26 7.86
N HIS A 35 -12.71 14.02 9.16
CA HIS A 35 -12.98 15.06 10.15
C HIS A 35 -11.65 15.59 10.70
N SER A 36 -11.50 16.92 10.71
CA SER A 36 -10.32 17.59 11.27
C SER A 36 -10.53 17.94 12.74
N ALA A 37 -9.51 17.72 13.57
CA ALA A 37 -9.44 18.11 14.97
C ALA A 37 -8.05 18.68 15.30
N PRO A 38 -7.85 19.40 16.43
CA PRO A 38 -6.54 19.91 16.80
C PRO A 38 -5.50 18.78 16.89
N GLY A 39 -4.53 18.78 15.98
CA GLY A 39 -3.45 17.80 15.94
C GLY A 39 -3.78 16.45 15.29
N CYS A 40 -4.98 16.23 14.76
CA CYS A 40 -5.30 14.99 14.05
C CYS A 40 -6.42 15.13 13.01
N ARG A 41 -6.49 14.16 12.09
CA ARG A 41 -7.67 13.90 11.26
C ARG A 41 -8.15 12.48 11.53
N TRP A 42 -9.45 12.28 11.55
CA TRP A 42 -10.04 10.96 11.76
C TRP A 42 -11.18 10.73 10.79
N ARG A 43 -11.41 9.46 10.46
CA ARG A 43 -12.54 9.01 9.64
C ARG A 43 -13.10 7.77 10.30
N GLN A 44 -14.43 7.70 10.40
CA GLN A 44 -15.08 6.48 10.84
C GLN A 44 -14.87 5.39 9.79
N LEU A 45 -14.28 4.27 10.19
CA LEU A 45 -14.16 3.12 9.31
C LEU A 45 -15.57 2.54 9.08
N PRO A 46 -16.07 2.43 7.83
CA PRO A 46 -17.33 1.77 7.57
C PRO A 46 -17.19 0.28 7.91
N VAL A 47 -17.73 -0.13 9.05
CA VAL A 47 -17.78 -1.53 9.45
C VAL A 47 -19.07 -2.13 8.91
N ALA A 48 -18.98 -3.21 8.14
CA ALA A 48 -20.16 -3.88 7.60
C ALA A 48 -21.04 -4.37 8.76
N ALA A 49 -22.30 -3.90 8.80
CA ALA A 49 -23.28 -4.29 9.83
C ALA A 49 -23.72 -5.75 9.69
N THR A 50 -23.52 -6.34 8.52
CA THR A 50 -23.84 -7.73 8.18
C THR A 50 -22.63 -8.37 7.51
N GLY A 51 -22.38 -9.66 7.80
CA GLY A 51 -21.23 -10.40 7.27
C GLY A 51 -20.47 -11.17 8.34
N LYS A 52 -19.33 -11.75 7.97
CA LYS A 52 -18.47 -12.51 8.88
C LYS A 52 -17.75 -11.52 9.82
N THR A 53 -17.99 -11.62 11.12
CA THR A 53 -17.25 -10.87 12.13
C THR A 53 -15.83 -11.43 12.29
N GLY A 54 -14.89 -10.56 12.69
CA GLY A 54 -13.52 -10.93 12.98
C GLY A 54 -12.51 -10.58 11.88
N PHE A 55 -11.31 -11.11 12.02
CA PHE A 55 -10.19 -10.84 11.12
C PHE A 55 -10.02 -11.98 10.12
N THR A 56 -9.66 -11.61 8.89
CA THR A 56 -9.21 -12.57 7.87
C THR A 56 -7.70 -12.53 7.81
N LEU A 57 -7.06 -13.69 7.92
CA LEU A 57 -5.63 -13.80 7.70
C LEU A 57 -5.33 -13.48 6.23
N LEU A 58 -4.50 -12.46 6.00
CA LEU A 58 -3.97 -12.14 4.68
C LEU A 58 -2.57 -12.73 4.54
N SER A 59 -2.24 -13.21 3.35
CA SER A 59 -0.92 -13.78 3.11
C SER A 59 0.16 -12.68 2.97
N PRO A 60 1.44 -13.01 3.18
CA PRO A 60 2.55 -12.10 2.89
C PRO A 60 2.53 -11.58 1.45
N GLU A 61 2.09 -12.37 0.48
CA GLU A 61 2.01 -11.97 -0.94
C GLU A 61 0.93 -10.92 -1.19
N GLN A 62 -0.14 -10.95 -0.39
CA GLN A 62 -1.23 -9.98 -0.44
C GLN A 62 -0.87 -8.67 0.25
N THR A 63 -0.18 -8.74 1.39
CA THR A 63 0.12 -7.57 2.23
C THR A 63 1.47 -6.92 1.92
N GLY A 64 2.44 -7.70 1.45
CA GLY A 64 3.86 -7.33 1.39
C GLY A 64 4.59 -7.47 2.73
N ILE A 65 3.92 -7.90 3.81
CA ILE A 65 4.53 -8.06 5.14
C ILE A 65 5.02 -9.49 5.32
N THR A 66 6.33 -9.64 5.51
CA THR A 66 7.03 -10.93 5.71
C THR A 66 7.63 -11.07 7.11
N PHE A 67 7.55 -10.02 7.93
CA PHE A 67 8.16 -9.96 9.25
C PHE A 67 7.58 -11.03 10.19
N THR A 68 8.46 -11.61 11.00
CA THR A 68 8.10 -12.51 12.08
C THR A 68 8.85 -12.10 13.34
N ASN A 69 8.13 -11.84 14.44
CA ASN A 69 8.74 -11.63 15.73
C ASN A 69 9.19 -12.97 16.31
N ILE A 70 10.46 -13.31 16.12
CA ILE A 70 11.04 -14.54 16.64
C ILE A 70 11.49 -14.31 18.08
N LEU A 71 11.21 -15.26 18.97
CA LEU A 71 11.70 -15.30 20.34
C LEU A 71 12.32 -16.67 20.60
N GLU A 72 13.59 -16.69 21.00
CA GLU A 72 14.24 -17.93 21.44
C GLU A 72 13.61 -18.44 22.74
N GLU A 73 13.31 -19.74 22.77
CA GLU A 73 12.59 -20.37 23.88
C GLU A 73 13.26 -20.13 25.24
N ARG A 74 14.56 -20.38 25.35
CA ARG A 74 15.34 -20.13 26.58
C ARG A 74 15.24 -18.67 27.04
N THR A 75 15.22 -17.72 26.10
CA THR A 75 15.11 -16.28 26.41
C THR A 75 13.71 -15.96 26.92
N GLY A 76 12.67 -16.54 26.30
CA GLY A 76 11.29 -16.43 26.77
C GLY A 76 11.05 -17.10 28.13
N GLU A 77 11.68 -18.23 28.42
CA GLU A 77 11.63 -18.90 29.73
C GLU A 77 12.25 -18.03 30.82
N ALA A 78 13.40 -17.41 30.53
CA ALA A 78 14.10 -16.52 31.45
C ALA A 78 13.32 -15.22 31.70
N ASN A 79 12.57 -14.73 30.71
CA ASN A 79 11.70 -13.56 30.86
C ASN A 79 10.38 -13.75 30.12
N ARG A 80 9.36 -14.24 30.85
CA ARG A 80 8.05 -14.54 30.29
C ARG A 80 7.28 -13.32 29.76
N VAL A 81 7.67 -12.10 30.12
CA VAL A 81 7.05 -10.87 29.58
C VAL A 81 7.31 -10.76 28.08
N LEU A 82 8.40 -11.32 27.57
CA LEU A 82 8.76 -11.28 26.15
C LEU A 82 7.73 -12.01 25.28
N PHE A 83 6.99 -12.99 25.80
CA PHE A 83 5.92 -13.66 25.04
C PHE A 83 4.74 -12.73 24.70
N ASN A 84 4.64 -11.55 25.32
CA ASN A 84 3.64 -10.55 24.98
C ASN A 84 3.96 -9.81 23.66
N GLY A 85 5.19 -9.97 23.12
CA GLY A 85 5.63 -9.33 21.88
C GLY A 85 6.49 -8.07 22.10
N SER A 86 6.90 -7.44 21.00
CA SER A 86 7.84 -6.30 20.98
C SER A 86 7.19 -4.95 20.64
N GLY A 87 5.90 -4.95 20.28
CA GLY A 87 5.15 -3.74 19.90
C GLY A 87 5.20 -3.41 18.40
N VAL A 88 4.37 -2.45 18.02
CA VAL A 88 4.18 -1.93 16.65
C VAL A 88 3.91 -0.43 16.72
N ALA A 89 4.40 0.32 15.74
CA ALA A 89 4.04 1.71 15.53
C ALA A 89 3.55 1.93 14.10
N VAL A 90 2.62 2.87 13.93
CA VAL A 90 2.05 3.25 12.63
C VAL A 90 2.12 4.77 12.50
N GLY A 91 2.62 5.25 11.37
CA GLY A 91 2.76 6.68 11.12
C GLY A 91 3.34 6.95 9.74
N ASP A 92 3.18 8.18 9.26
CA ASP A 92 3.75 8.67 8.01
C ASP A 92 5.21 9.06 8.27
N TYR A 93 6.17 8.15 7.99
CA TYR A 93 7.57 8.37 8.38
C TYR A 93 8.32 9.25 7.38
N ASP A 94 7.91 9.26 6.11
CA ASP A 94 8.57 10.00 5.04
C ASP A 94 7.79 11.22 4.52
N GLY A 95 6.60 11.48 5.06
CA GLY A 95 5.81 12.67 4.79
C GLY A 95 5.02 12.62 3.49
N ASP A 96 4.79 11.42 2.93
CA ASP A 96 4.02 11.25 1.70
C ASP A 96 2.49 11.19 1.92
N GLY A 97 2.06 11.30 3.17
CA GLY A 97 0.65 11.30 3.57
C GLY A 97 0.05 9.91 3.72
N LEU A 98 0.83 8.84 3.51
CA LEU A 98 0.43 7.46 3.72
C LEU A 98 0.96 6.95 5.08
N ALA A 99 0.22 6.03 5.69
CA ALA A 99 0.63 5.44 6.96
C ALA A 99 1.53 4.23 6.73
N ASP A 100 2.74 4.28 7.27
CA ASP A 100 3.75 3.22 7.27
C ASP A 100 3.72 2.42 8.58
N ILE A 101 4.36 1.25 8.59
CA ILE A 101 4.34 0.32 9.73
C ILE A 101 5.75 0.00 10.20
N TYR A 102 6.04 0.23 11.48
CA TYR A 102 7.27 -0.20 12.14
C TYR A 102 6.98 -1.37 13.09
N LEU A 103 7.72 -2.48 12.92
CA LEU A 103 7.60 -3.70 13.71
C LEU A 103 8.90 -3.96 14.47
N CYS A 104 8.78 -4.09 15.79
CA CYS A 104 9.90 -4.42 16.66
C CYS A 104 10.08 -5.94 16.72
N GLY A 105 11.33 -6.40 16.64
CA GLY A 105 11.72 -7.79 16.88
C GLY A 105 12.25 -7.97 18.29
N LEU A 106 11.94 -9.09 18.93
CA LEU A 106 12.56 -9.51 20.20
C LEU A 106 13.93 -10.13 19.92
N ASN A 107 13.98 -11.01 18.92
CA ASN A 107 15.21 -11.53 18.36
C ASN A 107 15.30 -11.13 16.88
N GLY A 108 16.48 -10.68 16.45
CA GLY A 108 16.71 -10.24 15.07
C GLY A 108 16.55 -8.74 14.88
N SER A 109 16.21 -8.34 13.65
CA SER A 109 16.11 -6.92 13.26
C SER A 109 14.67 -6.44 13.31
N ASN A 110 14.49 -5.16 13.64
CA ASN A 110 13.22 -4.45 13.45
C ASN A 110 12.99 -4.21 11.95
N ALA A 111 11.72 -4.06 11.55
CA ALA A 111 11.34 -3.85 10.16
C ALA A 111 10.48 -2.59 10.01
N LEU A 112 10.75 -1.80 8.98
CA LEU A 112 9.92 -0.66 8.57
C LEU A 112 9.33 -0.94 7.19
N TYR A 113 8.02 -1.08 7.13
CA TYR A 113 7.25 -1.28 5.91
C TYR A 113 6.67 0.05 5.43
N LYS A 114 7.14 0.49 4.27
CA LYS A 114 6.60 1.67 3.58
C LYS A 114 5.30 1.31 2.87
N ASN A 115 4.31 2.18 3.00
CA ASN A 115 3.06 2.12 2.27
C ASN A 115 3.19 2.80 0.90
N LEU A 116 2.74 2.11 -0.13
CA LEU A 116 2.82 2.57 -1.52
C LEU A 116 1.45 3.01 -2.07
N GLY A 117 0.39 2.98 -1.26
CA GLY A 117 -0.94 3.47 -1.60
C GLY A 117 -1.87 2.42 -2.19
N VAL A 118 -3.09 2.84 -2.58
CA VAL A 118 -4.25 1.95 -2.87
C VAL A 118 -4.02 0.98 -4.04
N ARG A 119 -2.96 1.17 -4.84
CA ARG A 119 -2.60 0.30 -5.97
C ARG A 119 -1.36 -0.54 -5.74
N ASP A 120 -0.58 -0.27 -4.69
CA ASP A 120 0.72 -0.86 -4.46
C ASP A 120 0.83 -1.43 -3.03
N ARG A 121 1.45 -2.61 -2.90
CA ARG A 121 1.62 -3.33 -1.63
C ARG A 121 2.58 -2.59 -0.70
N LEU A 122 2.59 -2.95 0.59
CA LEU A 122 3.66 -2.50 1.48
C LEU A 122 5.00 -3.09 0.98
N GLN A 123 6.06 -2.30 1.06
CA GLN A 123 7.43 -2.76 0.79
C GLN A 123 8.30 -2.54 2.02
N GLU A 124 9.15 -3.53 2.32
CA GLU A 124 10.16 -3.35 3.35
C GLU A 124 11.15 -2.27 2.90
N SER A 125 11.21 -1.16 3.64
CA SER A 125 12.28 -0.19 3.46
C SER A 125 13.52 -0.76 4.14
N ILE A 126 14.57 -1.01 3.35
CA ILE A 126 15.82 -1.59 3.84
C ILE A 126 16.54 -0.53 4.69
N LEU A 127 16.20 -0.44 5.97
CA LEU A 127 17.03 0.25 6.97
C LEU A 127 18.07 -0.69 7.62
N SER A 128 18.27 -1.89 7.09
CA SER A 128 19.20 -2.89 7.64
C SER A 128 20.52 -3.07 6.86
N ARG A 129 20.78 -2.30 5.80
CA ARG A 129 22.07 -2.35 5.10
C ARG A 129 22.93 -1.11 5.36
N GLY A 130 23.68 -1.18 6.47
CA GLY A 130 24.90 -0.41 6.65
C GLY A 130 24.85 0.63 7.77
N GLY A 131 25.56 0.35 8.85
CA GLY A 131 26.03 1.38 9.78
C GLY A 131 25.11 1.67 10.95
N LEU A 132 25.51 1.17 12.12
CA LEU A 132 25.23 1.68 13.47
C LEU A 132 24.40 2.98 13.53
N TYR A 133 23.12 2.84 13.89
CA TYR A 133 22.43 3.91 14.60
C TYR A 133 21.81 3.36 15.88
N ARG A 134 22.65 3.31 16.93
CA ARG A 134 22.17 3.22 18.31
C ARG A 134 21.49 4.56 18.64
N ARG A 135 20.17 4.64 18.46
CA ARG A 135 19.34 5.37 19.43
C ARG A 135 18.54 4.32 20.18
N GLN A 136 18.89 4.15 21.45
CA GLN A 136 18.05 3.45 22.41
C GLN A 136 16.68 4.12 22.41
N TRP A 137 15.66 3.34 22.17
CA TRP A 137 14.36 3.49 22.81
C TRP A 137 14.12 2.20 23.57
#